data_AF-A0A838PLZ3-F1
#
_entry.id   AF-A0A838PLZ3-F1
#
_cell.length_a   1.000
_cell.length_b   1.000
_cell.length_c   1.000
_cell.angle_alpha   90.00
_cell.angle_beta   90.00
_cell.angle_gamma   90.00
#
_symmetry.space_group_name_H-M   'P 1'
#
loop_
_entity.id
_entity.type
_entity.pdbx_description
1 polymer ?
#
loop_
_entity_poly.entity_id
_entity_poly.type
_entity_poly.pdbx_seq_one_letter_code
_entity_poly.pdbx_strand_id
1 'polypeptide(L)'
;MTSSDLTSPQNKRVAVEWEEPAPIAATFGSGTLTLRCHPRFEAMSDFEFGLTNRAVAQLTADAPISLDDVDRFADDLLSLVALATEAAGGVTKLTLQPTGRDLDIVVSTTGRPWYGPNPAAQEPRLTLAQLGSEAQGVIEAFQRFRREQPEAAELLFEYQVFAAVMTPPDRFLYLARFLEAYHRRDAGIASKVNFVDRVTALLEGSGKAAHRAFGAPARQLAETIRDTRNYYVHYDPKHRAKARHGVPLDDLADRVWCAVRSVLLSDLGLPDLTIENILETDWRFQRASEAPL
;
A
#
# COMPACT_ATOMS: atom_id res chain seq x y z
N MET A 1 47.16 7.96 -0.60
CA MET A 1 47.34 9.21 0.17
C MET A 1 48.58 9.88 -0.39
N THR A 2 48.57 11.09 -0.92
CA THR A 2 47.89 12.33 -0.48
C THR A 2 47.33 13.12 -1.68
N SER A 3 46.02 13.31 -1.69
CA SER A 3 45.31 14.61 -1.69
C SER A 3 45.62 15.52 -2.88
N SER A 4 44.90 15.32 -3.97
CA SER A 4 44.66 16.35 -4.98
C SER A 4 43.46 17.20 -4.56
N ASP A 5 43.72 18.48 -4.34
CA ASP A 5 42.76 19.55 -4.08
C ASP A 5 41.58 19.53 -5.06
N LEU A 6 40.39 19.27 -4.52
CA LEU A 6 39.10 19.58 -5.15
C LEU A 6 38.52 20.83 -4.47
N THR A 7 39.24 21.94 -4.53
CA THR A 7 38.77 23.26 -4.10
C THR A 7 38.30 24.06 -5.31
N SER A 8 37.27 23.58 -5.99
CA SER A 8 36.48 24.42 -6.91
C SER A 8 35.06 24.55 -6.37
N PRO A 9 34.70 25.68 -5.74
CA PRO A 9 33.36 25.93 -5.23
C PRO A 9 32.46 26.38 -6.38
N GLN A 10 32.04 25.42 -7.20
CA GLN A 10 30.83 25.57 -8.02
C GLN A 10 29.86 24.42 -7.69
N ASN A 11 29.58 24.25 -6.41
CA ASN A 11 28.34 23.62 -5.97
C ASN A 11 27.20 24.55 -6.38
N LYS A 12 26.76 24.47 -7.64
CA LYS A 12 25.45 24.93 -8.06
C LYS A 12 24.44 24.10 -7.26
N ARG A 13 24.07 24.60 -6.09
CA ARG A 13 22.86 24.14 -5.39
C ARG A 13 21.71 24.41 -6.34
N VAL A 14 21.17 23.36 -6.95
CA VAL A 14 19.87 23.43 -7.59
C VAL A 14 18.87 23.52 -6.43
N ALA A 15 18.50 24.76 -6.07
CA ALA A 15 17.35 24.99 -5.23
C ALA A 15 16.12 24.74 -6.11
N VAL A 16 15.50 23.57 -5.96
CA VAL A 16 14.17 23.34 -6.51
C VAL A 16 13.20 23.89 -5.48
N GLU A 17 12.69 25.09 -5.72
CA GLU A 17 11.56 25.63 -4.97
C GLU A 17 10.31 24.88 -5.43
N TRP A 18 9.71 24.13 -4.51
CA TRP A 18 8.41 23.51 -4.72
C TRP A 18 7.37 24.38 -4.02
N GLU A 19 6.24 24.64 -4.68
CA GLU A 19 5.07 25.21 -4.00
C GLU A 19 4.66 24.24 -2.88
N GLU A 20 4.50 24.77 -1.66
CA GLU A 20 3.97 23.98 -0.56
C GLU A 20 2.56 23.52 -0.93
N PRO A 21 2.29 22.20 -0.99
CA PRO A 21 0.94 21.73 -1.22
C PRO A 21 0.03 22.27 -0.11
N ALA A 22 -1.17 22.68 -0.47
CA ALA A 22 -2.15 23.20 0.49
C ALA A 22 -2.30 22.20 1.65
N PRO A 23 -2.22 22.67 2.92
CA PRO A 23 -2.37 21.80 4.08
C PRO A 23 -3.72 21.08 4.04
N ILE A 24 -3.72 19.79 4.36
CA ILE A 24 -4.92 18.97 4.37
C ILE A 24 -5.34 18.76 5.81
N ALA A 25 -6.47 19.32 6.19
CA ALA A 25 -7.04 19.18 7.52
C ALA A 25 -8.09 18.05 7.53
N ALA A 26 -8.00 17.15 8.51
CA ALA A 26 -9.04 16.17 8.82
C ALA A 26 -9.47 16.37 10.28
N THR A 27 -10.79 16.43 10.53
CA THR A 27 -11.34 16.77 11.85
C THR A 27 -11.82 15.50 12.55
N PHE A 28 -11.35 15.24 13.76
CA PHE A 28 -11.65 14.03 14.54
C PHE A 28 -12.14 14.39 15.94
N GLY A 29 -13.40 14.09 16.23
CA GLY A 29 -14.00 14.42 17.53
C GLY A 29 -13.87 15.91 17.83
N SER A 30 -13.01 16.26 18.78
CA SER A 30 -12.70 17.64 19.17
C SER A 30 -11.34 18.14 18.63
N GLY A 31 -10.75 17.54 17.61
CA GLY A 31 -9.45 17.94 17.09
C GLY A 31 -9.39 18.00 15.56
N THR A 32 -8.36 18.66 15.04
CA THR A 32 -8.05 18.76 13.61
C THR A 32 -6.60 18.36 13.40
N LEU A 33 -6.37 17.38 12.53
CA LEU A 33 -5.04 17.00 12.06
C LEU A 33 -4.77 17.65 10.72
N THR A 34 -3.70 18.43 10.63
CA THR A 34 -3.28 19.11 9.41
C THR A 34 -2.02 18.45 8.84
N LEU A 35 -2.13 17.75 7.72
CA LEU A 35 -1.01 17.11 7.04
C LEU A 35 -0.38 18.06 6.01
N ARG A 36 0.94 18.25 6.14
CA ARG A 36 1.81 19.00 5.24
C ARG A 36 2.89 18.08 4.70
N CYS A 37 2.94 17.88 3.39
CA CYS A 37 3.98 17.07 2.75
C CYS A 37 5.11 17.96 2.25
N HIS A 38 6.33 17.69 2.71
CA HIS A 38 7.54 18.37 2.25
C HIS A 38 8.45 17.35 1.53
N PRO A 39 8.68 17.48 0.22
CA PRO A 39 9.75 16.73 -0.42
C PRO A 39 11.10 17.24 0.12
N ARG A 40 11.95 16.35 0.64
CA ARG A 40 13.30 16.72 1.09
C ARG A 40 14.34 15.85 0.39
N PHE A 41 15.28 16.50 -0.29
CA PHE A 41 16.49 15.83 -0.75
C PHE A 41 17.48 15.76 0.40
N GLU A 42 17.93 14.55 0.73
CA GLU A 42 18.99 14.33 1.71
C GLU A 42 20.20 13.70 1.02
N ALA A 43 21.36 14.34 1.18
CA ALA A 43 22.63 13.76 0.73
C ALA A 43 22.98 12.63 1.69
N MET A 44 23.07 11.40 1.16
CA MET A 44 23.40 10.21 1.95
C MET A 44 24.92 9.97 1.99
N SER A 45 25.65 10.45 0.97
CA SER A 45 27.12 10.50 0.90
C SER A 45 27.55 11.49 -0.19
N ASP A 46 28.87 11.63 -0.44
CA ASP A 46 29.44 12.49 -1.49
C ASP A 46 28.92 12.16 -2.91
N PHE A 47 28.34 10.98 -3.13
CA PHE A 47 27.87 10.51 -4.44
C PHE A 47 26.46 9.87 -4.44
N GLU A 48 25.78 9.78 -3.29
CA GLU A 48 24.42 9.24 -3.20
C GLU A 48 23.44 10.32 -2.74
N PHE A 49 22.45 10.60 -3.59
CA PHE A 49 21.30 11.44 -3.26
C PHE A 49 20.10 10.53 -3.01
N GLY A 50 19.51 10.63 -1.81
CA GLY A 50 18.24 9.99 -1.47
C GLY A 50 17.11 11.01 -1.58
N LEU A 51 15.97 10.58 -2.11
CA LEU A 51 14.73 11.33 -2.01
C LEU A 51 14.02 10.87 -0.75
N THR A 52 13.94 11.72 0.28
CA THR A 52 13.18 11.40 1.48
C THR A 52 11.85 12.14 1.40
N ASN A 53 10.76 11.40 1.20
CA ASN A 53 9.42 11.98 1.36
C ASN A 53 9.18 12.19 2.85
N ARG A 54 9.04 13.46 3.27
CA ARG A 54 8.73 13.82 4.65
C ARG A 54 7.30 14.36 4.70
N ALA A 55 6.36 13.56 5.21
CA ALA A 55 5.07 14.12 5.62
C ALA A 55 5.18 14.62 7.06
N VAL A 56 4.63 15.79 7.37
CA VAL A 56 4.52 16.36 8.72
C VAL A 56 3.02 16.56 9.01
N ALA A 57 2.47 15.87 10.00
CA ALA A 57 1.08 16.05 10.41
C ALA A 57 1.02 16.84 11.71
N GLN A 58 0.35 17.99 11.73
CA GLN A 58 0.15 18.79 12.93
C GLN A 58 -1.22 18.46 13.55
N LEU A 59 -1.26 17.81 14.72
CA LEU A 59 -2.51 17.54 15.43
C LEU A 59 -2.83 18.68 16.39
N THR A 60 -3.96 19.34 16.18
CA THR A 60 -4.54 20.34 17.09
C THR A 60 -5.80 19.76 17.73
N ALA A 61 -5.97 19.88 19.04
CA ALA A 61 -7.14 19.33 19.73
C ALA A 61 -7.70 20.30 20.77
N ASP A 62 -9.02 20.44 20.76
CA ASP A 62 -9.80 21.26 21.72
C ASP A 62 -9.98 20.54 23.07
N ALA A 63 -9.63 19.25 23.15
CA ALA A 63 -9.62 18.45 24.36
C ALA A 63 -8.34 17.61 24.45
N PRO A 64 -7.93 17.16 25.65
CA PRO A 64 -6.79 16.25 25.80
C PRO A 64 -7.02 14.96 25.01
N ILE A 65 -6.10 14.64 24.10
CA ILE A 65 -6.08 13.36 23.38
C ILE A 65 -5.11 12.42 24.09
N SER A 66 -5.49 11.15 24.24
CA SER A 66 -4.60 10.11 24.76
C SER A 66 -3.44 9.87 23.81
N LEU A 67 -2.23 9.64 24.33
CA LEU A 67 -1.09 9.20 23.51
C LEU A 67 -1.41 7.90 22.77
N ASP A 68 -2.18 6.99 23.38
CA ASP A 68 -2.60 5.74 22.74
C ASP A 68 -3.51 5.98 21.51
N ASP A 69 -4.33 7.04 21.54
CA ASP A 69 -5.21 7.38 20.42
C ASP A 69 -4.41 8.03 19.28
N VAL A 70 -3.41 8.83 19.62
CA VAL A 70 -2.44 9.38 18.65
C VAL A 70 -1.64 8.27 17.98
N ASP A 71 -1.11 7.32 18.76
CA ASP A 71 -0.32 6.20 18.23
C ASP A 71 -1.18 5.31 17.32
N ARG A 72 -2.40 4.97 17.74
CA ARG A 72 -3.34 4.19 16.90
C ARG A 72 -3.68 4.90 15.60
N PHE A 73 -3.90 6.22 15.66
CA PHE A 73 -4.18 7.02 14.47
C PHE A 73 -2.97 7.06 13.53
N ALA A 74 -1.76 7.25 14.07
CA ALA A 74 -0.53 7.24 13.29
C ALA A 74 -0.37 5.87 12.59
N ASP A 75 -0.62 4.77 13.31
CA ASP A 75 -0.63 3.44 12.73
C ASP A 75 -1.65 3.33 11.59
N ASP A 76 -2.92 3.73 11.80
CA ASP A 76 -3.96 3.71 10.76
C ASP A 76 -3.54 4.48 9.50
N LEU A 77 -2.97 5.68 9.68
CA LEU A 77 -2.51 6.50 8.58
C LEU A 77 -1.35 5.83 7.84
N LEU A 78 -0.37 5.28 8.57
CA LEU A 78 0.75 4.55 7.98
C LEU A 78 0.29 3.34 7.17
N SER A 79 -0.69 2.62 7.70
CA SER A 79 -1.30 1.45 7.07
C SER A 79 -1.95 1.81 5.74
N LEU A 80 -2.74 2.89 5.74
CA LEU A 80 -3.44 3.40 4.58
C LEU A 80 -2.45 3.92 3.54
N VAL A 81 -1.44 4.66 3.98
CA VAL A 81 -0.35 5.11 3.11
C VAL A 81 0.36 3.90 2.52
N ALA A 82 0.77 2.91 3.31
CA ALA A 82 1.42 1.70 2.80
C ALA A 82 0.53 0.91 1.83
N LEU A 83 -0.78 0.87 2.03
CA LEU A 83 -1.74 0.25 1.11
C LEU A 83 -1.78 0.98 -0.24
N ALA A 84 -1.67 2.31 -0.20
CA ALA A 84 -1.74 3.14 -1.39
C ALA A 84 -0.39 3.37 -2.08
N THR A 85 0.73 3.30 -1.35
CA THR A 85 2.07 3.59 -1.87
C THR A 85 2.96 2.37 -1.99
N GLU A 86 2.54 1.24 -1.43
CA GLU A 86 3.35 0.03 -1.39
C GLU A 86 4.75 0.26 -0.80
N ALA A 87 4.87 1.19 0.16
CA ALA A 87 6.09 1.37 0.93
C ALA A 87 6.33 0.15 1.84
N ALA A 88 6.69 -0.99 1.25
CA ALA A 88 7.01 -2.22 1.94
C ALA A 88 8.25 -1.99 2.81
N GLY A 89 8.12 -2.23 4.11
CA GLY A 89 9.25 -2.47 5.00
C GLY A 89 10.20 -1.30 5.24
N GLY A 90 9.72 -0.04 5.22
CA GLY A 90 10.63 1.10 5.35
C GLY A 90 10.06 2.36 5.98
N VAL A 91 8.96 2.35 6.73
CA VAL A 91 8.65 3.52 7.57
C VAL A 91 9.68 3.55 8.70
N THR A 92 10.81 4.23 8.46
CA THR A 92 11.98 4.11 9.34
C THR A 92 11.90 5.10 10.51
N LYS A 93 10.92 5.99 10.51
CA LYS A 93 10.68 6.86 11.67
C LYS A 93 9.30 7.49 11.64
N LEU A 94 8.48 7.16 12.63
CA LEU A 94 7.52 8.10 13.20
C LEU A 94 8.30 8.93 14.23
N THR A 95 8.47 10.22 13.99
CA THR A 95 8.91 11.12 15.05
C THR A 95 7.74 11.99 15.44
N LEU A 96 7.28 11.82 16.67
CA LEU A 96 6.38 12.75 17.33
C LEU A 96 7.24 13.87 17.92
N GLN A 97 7.19 15.07 17.35
CA GLN A 97 7.83 16.25 17.94
C GLN A 97 6.75 17.14 18.55
N PRO A 98 6.72 17.32 19.89
CA PRO A 98 5.85 18.31 20.49
C PRO A 98 6.36 19.72 20.13
N THR A 99 5.51 20.51 19.49
CA THR A 99 5.76 21.91 19.13
C THR A 99 4.72 22.80 19.81
N GLY A 100 4.84 22.95 21.13
CA GLY A 100 3.88 23.71 21.94
C GLY A 100 2.65 22.88 22.32
N ARG A 101 1.46 23.25 21.82
CA ARG A 101 0.21 22.46 21.97
C ARG A 101 -0.04 21.48 20.83
N ASP A 102 0.75 21.57 19.77
CA ASP A 102 0.58 20.76 18.58
C ASP A 102 1.60 19.61 18.57
N LEU A 103 1.23 18.54 17.87
CA LEU A 103 2.06 17.36 17.67
C LEU A 103 2.39 17.23 16.19
N ASP A 104 3.67 17.29 15.83
CA ASP A 104 4.14 17.03 14.47
C ASP A 104 4.42 15.53 14.30
N ILE A 105 3.66 14.84 13.45
CA ILE A 105 3.85 13.45 13.04
C ILE A 105 4.68 13.44 11.77
N VAL A 106 5.95 13.09 11.88
CA VAL A 106 6.81 12.94 10.70
C VAL A 106 6.75 11.49 10.22
N VAL A 107 6.24 11.25 8.99
CA VAL A 107 6.33 9.94 8.32
C VAL A 107 7.43 10.01 7.26
N SER A 108 8.47 9.20 7.43
CA SER A 108 9.53 9.00 6.42
C SER A 108 9.60 7.55 6.01
N THR A 109 9.45 7.28 4.72
CA THR A 109 9.69 5.97 4.12
C THR A 109 11.09 5.94 3.52
N THR A 110 11.98 5.07 3.99
CA THR A 110 13.23 4.72 3.31
C THR A 110 13.12 3.27 2.86
N GLY A 111 12.69 3.07 1.61
CA GLY A 111 12.67 1.75 0.99
C GLY A 111 13.67 1.72 -0.16
N ARG A 112 14.66 0.82 -0.12
CA ARG A 112 15.24 0.35 -1.38
C ARG A 112 14.23 -0.65 -1.95
N PRO A 113 13.74 -0.51 -3.18
CA PRO A 113 12.95 -1.58 -3.81
C PRO A 113 13.87 -2.79 -3.93
N TRP A 114 13.67 -3.79 -3.08
CA TRP A 114 14.31 -5.09 -3.24
C TRP A 114 13.39 -5.94 -4.12
N TYR A 115 13.96 -6.40 -5.24
CA TYR A 115 13.38 -6.99 -6.45
C TYR A 115 12.99 -6.01 -7.56
N GLY A 116 13.88 -5.84 -8.56
CA GLY A 116 13.59 -5.24 -9.86
C GLY A 116 14.55 -4.10 -10.26
N PRO A 117 15.08 -4.07 -11.50
CA PRO A 117 15.94 -3.00 -11.99
C PRO A 117 15.10 -1.81 -12.41
N ASN A 118 14.76 -0.89 -11.51
CA ASN A 118 14.46 0.47 -11.94
C ASN A 118 14.78 1.53 -10.87
N PRO A 119 16.01 2.07 -10.83
CA PRO A 119 16.33 3.27 -10.06
C PRO A 119 15.64 4.54 -10.58
N ALA A 120 14.91 4.47 -11.71
CA ALA A 120 14.08 5.53 -12.25
C ALA A 120 12.56 5.27 -12.07
N ALA A 121 12.16 4.18 -11.40
CA ALA A 121 10.77 4.02 -10.98
C ALA A 121 10.48 5.09 -9.94
N GLN A 122 9.63 6.06 -10.31
CA GLN A 122 9.10 7.03 -9.37
C GLN A 122 8.56 6.25 -8.16
N GLU A 123 9.00 6.61 -6.96
CA GLU A 123 8.38 6.07 -5.75
C GLU A 123 6.87 6.26 -5.87
N PRO A 124 6.06 5.20 -5.69
CA PRO A 124 4.62 5.37 -5.72
C PRO A 124 4.25 6.35 -4.61
N ARG A 125 3.77 7.53 -5.00
CA ARG A 125 3.38 8.59 -4.07
C ARG A 125 1.87 8.66 -4.08
N LEU A 126 1.26 8.08 -3.04
CA LEU A 126 -0.04 8.56 -2.58
C LEU A 126 0.24 9.76 -1.69
N THR A 127 0.01 10.94 -2.25
CA THR A 127 -0.13 12.14 -1.44
C THR A 127 -1.54 12.17 -0.90
N LEU A 128 -1.72 12.61 0.35
CA LEU A 128 -3.05 12.87 0.88
C LEU A 128 -3.83 13.87 0.02
N ALA A 129 -3.14 14.71 -0.76
CA ALA A 129 -3.75 15.61 -1.73
C ALA A 129 -4.55 14.88 -2.81
N GLN A 130 -4.14 13.65 -3.17
CA GLN A 130 -4.90 12.80 -4.09
C GLN A 130 -6.17 12.22 -3.46
N LEU A 131 -6.28 12.17 -2.13
CA LEU A 131 -7.53 11.88 -1.45
C LEU A 131 -8.46 13.10 -1.39
N GLY A 132 -7.93 14.31 -1.61
CA GLY A 132 -8.71 15.55 -1.66
C GLY A 132 -9.60 15.76 -0.43
N SER A 133 -10.85 16.17 -0.66
CA SER A 133 -11.86 16.33 0.39
C SER A 133 -12.37 15.02 0.98
N GLU A 134 -12.01 13.86 0.39
CA GLU A 134 -12.49 12.53 0.80
C GLU A 134 -11.58 11.87 1.84
N ALA A 135 -10.40 12.45 2.11
CA ALA A 135 -9.38 11.88 3.00
C ALA A 135 -9.93 11.42 4.35
N GLN A 136 -10.79 12.21 4.98
CA GLN A 136 -11.41 11.85 6.25
C GLN A 136 -12.32 10.62 6.13
N GLY A 137 -13.18 10.57 5.12
CA GLY A 137 -14.08 9.43 4.90
C GLY A 137 -13.31 8.14 4.61
N VAL A 138 -12.20 8.24 3.85
CA VAL A 138 -11.31 7.11 3.57
C VAL A 138 -10.65 6.59 4.85
N ILE A 139 -10.14 7.47 5.71
CA ILE A 139 -9.54 7.08 7.00
C ILE A 139 -10.58 6.42 7.90
N GLU A 140 -11.76 7.00 8.03
CA GLU A 140 -12.85 6.43 8.83
C GLU A 140 -13.29 5.06 8.29
N ALA A 141 -13.36 4.90 6.97
CA ALA A 141 -13.65 3.63 6.32
C ALA A 141 -12.56 2.59 6.59
N PHE A 142 -11.28 2.99 6.62
CA PHE A 142 -10.16 2.10 6.92
C PHE A 142 -10.18 1.65 8.38
N GLN A 143 -10.45 2.57 9.31
CA GLN A 143 -10.65 2.25 10.72
C GLN A 143 -11.82 1.30 10.92
N ARG A 144 -12.93 1.52 10.21
CA ARG A 144 -14.08 0.62 10.21
C ARG A 144 -13.69 -0.77 9.71
N PHE A 145 -12.96 -0.86 8.59
CA PHE A 145 -12.43 -2.12 8.07
C PHE A 145 -11.61 -2.88 9.12
N ARG A 146 -10.66 -2.22 9.80
CA ARG A 146 -9.86 -2.86 10.86
C ARG A 146 -10.70 -3.42 12.01
N ARG A 147 -11.74 -2.68 12.42
CA ARG A 147 -12.64 -3.10 13.50
C ARG A 147 -13.55 -4.26 13.10
N GLU A 148 -14.11 -4.20 11.89
CA GLU A 148 -15.10 -5.18 11.41
C GLU A 148 -14.44 -6.45 10.85
N GLN A 149 -13.19 -6.36 10.40
CA GLN A 149 -12.46 -7.46 9.77
C GLN A 149 -11.02 -7.58 10.28
N PRO A 150 -10.80 -7.82 11.59
CA PRO A 150 -9.46 -7.82 12.17
C PRO A 150 -8.53 -8.88 11.54
N GLU A 151 -9.05 -10.07 11.20
CA GLU A 151 -8.27 -11.13 10.54
C GLU A 151 -7.75 -10.68 9.16
N ALA A 152 -8.60 -10.06 8.34
CA ALA A 152 -8.18 -9.56 7.02
C ALA A 152 -7.22 -8.38 7.15
N ALA A 153 -7.44 -7.50 8.13
CA ALA A 153 -6.54 -6.39 8.40
C ALA A 153 -5.15 -6.89 8.82
N GLU A 154 -5.06 -7.82 9.77
CA GLU A 154 -3.80 -8.44 10.20
C GLU A 154 -3.06 -9.12 9.04
N LEU A 155 -3.79 -9.83 8.17
CA LEU A 155 -3.20 -10.42 6.97
C LEU A 155 -2.64 -9.35 6.01
N LEU A 156 -3.33 -8.23 5.83
CA LEU A 156 -2.82 -7.13 5.01
C LEU A 156 -1.54 -6.55 5.59
N PHE A 157 -1.51 -6.32 6.90
CA PHE A 157 -0.36 -5.77 7.63
C PHE A 157 0.87 -6.65 7.53
N GLU A 158 0.72 -7.92 7.86
CA GLU A 158 1.82 -8.87 7.80
C GLU A 158 2.37 -9.00 6.36
N TYR A 159 1.48 -8.99 5.36
CA TYR A 159 1.93 -8.97 3.97
C TYR A 159 2.76 -7.73 3.66
N GLN A 160 2.29 -6.52 4.02
CA GLN A 160 3.04 -5.28 3.76
C GLN A 160 4.42 -5.25 4.44
N VAL A 161 4.54 -5.83 5.63
CA VAL A 161 5.80 -5.87 6.39
C VAL A 161 6.76 -6.93 5.84
N PHE A 162 6.25 -8.12 5.52
CA PHE A 162 7.08 -9.30 5.27
C PHE A 162 7.12 -9.77 3.81
N ALA A 163 6.30 -9.22 2.90
CA ALA A 163 6.24 -9.68 1.51
C ALA A 163 7.61 -9.69 0.81
N ALA A 164 8.50 -8.74 1.14
CA ALA A 164 9.83 -8.67 0.54
C ALA A 164 10.75 -9.86 0.92
N VAL A 165 10.50 -10.52 2.06
CA VAL A 165 11.28 -11.67 2.55
C VAL A 165 10.55 -13.00 2.42
N MET A 166 9.28 -12.99 2.01
CA MET A 166 8.48 -14.19 1.78
C MET A 166 8.88 -14.89 0.48
N THR A 167 8.76 -16.22 0.47
CA THR A 167 8.88 -16.99 -0.77
C THR A 167 7.66 -16.73 -1.68
N PRO A 168 7.76 -16.93 -3.00
CA PRO A 168 6.62 -16.80 -3.92
C PRO A 168 5.37 -17.58 -3.49
N PRO A 169 5.45 -18.87 -3.08
CA PRO A 169 4.30 -19.57 -2.56
C PRO A 169 3.68 -18.92 -1.32
N ASP A 170 4.51 -18.46 -0.36
CA ASP A 170 4.02 -17.85 0.87
C ASP A 170 3.29 -16.54 0.59
N ARG A 171 3.85 -15.67 -0.27
CA ARG A 171 3.19 -14.43 -0.71
C ARG A 171 1.82 -14.72 -1.32
N PHE A 172 1.78 -15.66 -2.26
CA PHE A 172 0.55 -16.03 -2.94
C PHE A 172 -0.49 -16.60 -1.94
N LEU A 173 -0.07 -17.50 -1.04
CA LEU A 173 -0.97 -18.07 -0.02
C LEU A 173 -1.48 -17.01 0.96
N TYR A 174 -0.67 -16.02 1.29
CA TYR A 174 -1.07 -14.89 2.13
C TYR A 174 -2.20 -14.11 1.49
N LEU A 175 -2.04 -13.74 0.22
CA LEU A 175 -3.04 -12.99 -0.52
C LEU A 175 -4.32 -13.81 -0.76
N ALA A 176 -4.19 -15.11 -1.04
CA ALA A 176 -5.34 -15.99 -1.16
C ALA A 176 -6.13 -16.11 0.16
N ARG A 177 -5.43 -16.20 1.30
CA ARG A 177 -6.05 -16.18 2.64
C ARG A 177 -6.75 -14.85 2.92
N PHE A 178 -6.12 -13.73 2.55
CA PHE A 178 -6.74 -12.41 2.67
C PHE A 178 -8.09 -12.37 1.94
N LEU A 179 -8.15 -12.82 0.68
CA LEU A 179 -9.42 -12.84 -0.08
C LEU A 179 -10.50 -13.71 0.58
N GLU A 180 -10.11 -14.83 1.21
CA GLU A 180 -11.03 -15.66 1.97
C GLU A 180 -11.57 -14.97 3.22
N ALA A 181 -10.68 -14.38 4.01
CA ALA A 181 -11.05 -13.67 5.23
C ALA A 181 -11.93 -12.46 4.89
N TYR A 182 -11.54 -11.70 3.86
CA TYR A 182 -12.21 -10.47 3.46
C TYR A 182 -13.66 -10.68 3.01
N HIS A 183 -13.91 -11.69 2.17
CA HIS A 183 -15.27 -11.98 1.72
C HIS A 183 -16.19 -12.45 2.88
N ARG A 184 -15.65 -13.00 3.98
CA ARG A 184 -16.50 -13.51 5.07
C ARG A 184 -17.31 -12.41 5.75
N ARG A 185 -16.95 -11.12 5.59
CA ARG A 185 -17.77 -9.97 6.06
C ARG A 185 -19.21 -10.07 5.58
N ASP A 186 -19.41 -10.26 4.28
CA ASP A 186 -20.72 -10.10 3.66
C ASP A 186 -21.54 -11.40 3.65
N ALA A 187 -20.87 -12.54 3.79
CA ALA A 187 -21.47 -13.85 3.53
C ALA A 187 -22.14 -14.49 4.76
N GLY A 188 -21.89 -13.96 5.97
CA GLY A 188 -22.24 -14.61 7.23
C GLY A 188 -21.55 -15.98 7.40
N ILE A 189 -21.51 -16.51 8.63
CA ILE A 189 -20.82 -17.78 8.95
C ILE A 189 -21.45 -18.99 8.23
N ALA A 190 -22.69 -18.89 7.75
CA ALA A 190 -23.49 -20.03 7.27
C ALA A 190 -23.56 -20.20 5.74
N SER A 191 -23.02 -19.28 4.93
CA SER A 191 -23.18 -19.41 3.48
C SER A 191 -22.17 -20.40 2.88
N LYS A 192 -22.68 -21.50 2.33
CA LYS A 192 -21.91 -22.50 1.58
C LYS A 192 -21.50 -21.99 0.18
N VAL A 193 -21.11 -20.73 0.05
CA VAL A 193 -20.64 -20.19 -1.22
C VAL A 193 -19.31 -20.87 -1.57
N ASN A 194 -19.10 -21.23 -2.83
CA ASN A 194 -17.82 -21.76 -3.28
C ASN A 194 -16.76 -20.64 -3.27
N PHE A 195 -15.50 -20.97 -2.95
CA PHE A 195 -14.36 -20.04 -3.03
C PHE A 195 -14.31 -19.29 -4.37
N VAL A 196 -14.53 -19.97 -5.50
CA VAL A 196 -14.48 -19.33 -6.83
C VAL A 196 -15.51 -18.23 -6.95
N ASP A 197 -16.76 -18.48 -6.55
CA ASP A 197 -17.82 -17.49 -6.68
C ASP A 197 -17.58 -16.29 -5.76
N ARG A 198 -17.04 -16.53 -4.54
CA ARG A 198 -16.62 -15.47 -3.62
C ARG A 198 -15.55 -14.56 -4.21
N VAL A 199 -14.47 -15.16 -4.70
CA VAL A 199 -13.36 -14.39 -5.28
C VAL A 199 -13.81 -13.72 -6.57
N THR A 200 -14.65 -14.36 -7.37
CA THR A 200 -15.23 -13.74 -8.57
C THR A 200 -16.02 -12.48 -8.20
N ALA A 201 -16.88 -12.54 -7.18
CA ALA A 201 -17.64 -11.38 -6.73
C ALA A 201 -16.74 -10.23 -6.24
N LEU A 202 -15.67 -10.53 -5.49
CA LEU A 202 -14.68 -9.51 -5.10
C LEU A 202 -13.99 -8.89 -6.33
N LEU A 203 -13.56 -9.71 -7.29
CA LEU A 203 -12.88 -9.24 -8.50
C LEU A 203 -13.81 -8.41 -9.39
N GLU A 204 -15.08 -8.78 -9.51
CA GLU A 204 -16.08 -8.02 -10.26
C GLU A 204 -16.44 -6.70 -9.56
N GLY A 205 -16.42 -6.68 -8.23
CA GLY A 205 -16.60 -5.47 -7.42
C GLY A 205 -15.35 -4.58 -7.37
N SER A 206 -14.18 -5.10 -7.74
CA SER A 206 -12.97 -4.28 -7.87
C SER A 206 -13.16 -3.26 -9.00
N GLY A 207 -12.78 -2.01 -8.74
CA GLY A 207 -12.91 -0.92 -9.71
C GLY A 207 -12.31 -1.31 -11.07
N LYS A 208 -12.88 -0.77 -12.15
CA LYS A 208 -12.55 -1.19 -13.54
C LYS A 208 -11.06 -1.12 -13.88
N ALA A 209 -10.33 -0.22 -13.20
CA ALA A 209 -8.90 -0.06 -13.32
C ALA A 209 -8.12 -1.38 -13.15
N ALA A 210 -8.50 -2.19 -12.16
CA ALA A 210 -7.79 -3.43 -11.84
C ALA A 210 -8.02 -4.55 -12.84
N HIS A 211 -9.08 -4.48 -13.64
CA HIS A 211 -9.43 -5.57 -14.56
C HIS A 211 -8.35 -5.77 -15.63
N ARG A 212 -7.60 -4.71 -15.98
CA ARG A 212 -6.43 -4.80 -16.87
C ARG A 212 -5.34 -5.70 -16.29
N ALA A 213 -5.08 -5.59 -14.98
CA ALA A 213 -4.10 -6.43 -14.30
C ALA A 213 -4.55 -7.88 -14.13
N PHE A 214 -5.82 -8.24 -14.36
CA PHE A 214 -6.26 -9.63 -14.20
C PHE A 214 -5.72 -10.54 -15.30
N GLY A 215 -5.50 -10.00 -16.50
CA GLY A 215 -5.02 -10.77 -17.67
C GLY A 215 -5.97 -11.87 -18.16
N ALA A 216 -7.16 -11.97 -17.57
CA ALA A 216 -8.21 -12.93 -17.88
C ALA A 216 -9.55 -12.46 -17.25
N PRO A 217 -10.69 -13.04 -17.66
CA PRO A 217 -11.97 -12.85 -16.97
C PRO A 217 -11.87 -13.19 -15.47
N ALA A 218 -12.58 -12.43 -14.62
CA ALA A 218 -12.55 -12.56 -13.16
C ALA A 218 -12.75 -14.02 -12.68
N ARG A 219 -13.71 -14.73 -13.27
CA ARG A 219 -13.97 -16.14 -12.93
C ARG A 219 -12.78 -17.05 -13.24
N GLN A 220 -12.11 -16.86 -14.37
CA GLN A 220 -10.94 -17.65 -14.75
C GLN A 220 -9.75 -17.37 -13.82
N LEU A 221 -9.57 -16.10 -13.42
CA LEU A 221 -8.56 -15.74 -12.42
C LEU A 221 -8.88 -16.40 -11.07
N ALA A 222 -10.12 -16.34 -10.59
CA ALA A 222 -10.56 -16.99 -9.35
C ALA A 222 -10.34 -18.52 -9.36
N GLU A 223 -10.58 -19.19 -10.48
CA GLU A 223 -10.28 -20.61 -10.66
C GLU A 223 -8.77 -20.90 -10.60
N THR A 224 -7.96 -20.05 -11.23
CA THR A 224 -6.49 -20.16 -11.18
C THR A 224 -5.94 -19.97 -9.76
N ILE A 225 -6.50 -19.01 -9.02
CA ILE A 225 -6.17 -18.79 -7.59
C ILE A 225 -6.55 -20.03 -6.79
N ARG A 226 -7.76 -20.56 -6.94
CA ARG A 226 -8.20 -21.79 -6.24
C ARG A 226 -7.27 -22.95 -6.50
N ASP A 227 -6.96 -23.24 -7.76
CA ASP A 227 -6.17 -24.41 -8.14
C ASP A 227 -4.73 -24.31 -7.64
N THR A 228 -4.14 -23.11 -7.73
CA THR A 228 -2.80 -22.84 -7.20
C THR A 228 -2.76 -22.93 -5.68
N ARG A 229 -3.74 -22.34 -4.98
CA ARG A 229 -3.88 -22.43 -3.52
C ARG A 229 -4.05 -23.87 -3.05
N ASN A 230 -4.96 -24.63 -3.67
CA ASN A 230 -5.20 -26.01 -3.29
C ASN A 230 -3.95 -26.89 -3.47
N TYR A 231 -3.15 -26.64 -4.51
CA TYR A 231 -1.87 -27.32 -4.67
C TYR A 231 -0.90 -27.01 -3.52
N TYR A 232 -0.69 -25.74 -3.18
CA TYR A 232 0.27 -25.36 -2.14
C TYR A 232 -0.22 -25.66 -0.71
N VAL A 233 -1.53 -25.78 -0.48
CA VAL A 233 -2.09 -26.10 0.85
C VAL A 233 -2.24 -27.61 1.07
N HIS A 234 -2.73 -28.36 0.08
CA HIS A 234 -3.11 -29.78 0.26
C HIS A 234 -2.19 -30.76 -0.45
N TYR A 235 -1.29 -30.29 -1.32
CA TYR A 235 -0.48 -31.11 -2.21
C TYR A 235 -1.26 -32.28 -2.85
N ASP A 236 -1.91 -32.02 -3.99
CA ASP A 236 -2.51 -33.05 -4.83
C ASP A 236 -1.82 -33.05 -6.21
N PRO A 237 -1.31 -34.20 -6.69
CA PRO A 237 -0.81 -34.35 -8.05
C PRO A 237 -1.79 -33.86 -9.14
N LYS A 238 -3.10 -33.97 -8.92
CA LYS A 238 -4.14 -33.45 -9.83
C LYS A 238 -4.15 -31.93 -9.89
N HIS A 239 -3.85 -31.25 -8.78
CA HIS A 239 -3.75 -29.80 -8.74
C HIS A 239 -2.43 -29.29 -9.30
N ARG A 240 -1.35 -30.09 -9.25
CA ARG A 240 -0.04 -29.70 -9.78
C ARG A 240 -0.07 -29.24 -11.22
N ALA A 241 -0.84 -29.91 -12.08
CA ALA A 241 -0.95 -29.59 -13.50
C ALA A 241 -1.69 -28.27 -13.79
N LYS A 242 -2.51 -27.79 -12.84
CA LYS A 242 -3.30 -26.56 -12.97
C LYS A 242 -2.71 -25.39 -12.17
N ALA A 243 -1.93 -25.70 -11.15
CA ALA A 243 -1.25 -24.71 -10.33
C ALA A 243 -0.15 -23.99 -11.12
N ARG A 244 0.04 -22.70 -10.81
CA ARG A 244 1.19 -21.94 -11.28
C ARG A 244 2.41 -22.22 -10.40
N HIS A 245 3.60 -22.19 -10.99
CA HIS A 245 4.89 -22.44 -10.33
C HIS A 245 5.93 -21.46 -10.85
N GLY A 246 6.97 -21.16 -10.06
CA GLY A 246 8.09 -20.31 -10.50
C GLY A 246 7.62 -18.91 -10.93
N VAL A 247 8.10 -18.42 -12.08
CA VAL A 247 7.75 -17.09 -12.61
C VAL A 247 6.23 -16.91 -12.78
N PRO A 248 5.48 -17.85 -13.39
CA PRO A 248 4.01 -17.77 -13.42
C PRO A 248 3.31 -17.66 -12.06
N LEU A 249 3.91 -18.17 -10.97
CA LEU A 249 3.36 -18.01 -9.62
C LEU A 249 3.60 -16.60 -9.09
N ASP A 250 4.80 -16.05 -9.32
CA ASP A 250 5.11 -14.66 -8.97
C ASP A 250 4.18 -13.68 -9.69
N ASP A 251 3.95 -13.91 -10.99
CA ASP A 251 3.01 -13.10 -11.76
C ASP A 251 1.58 -13.24 -11.24
N LEU A 252 1.15 -14.46 -10.86
CA LEU A 252 -0.15 -14.65 -10.23
C LEU A 252 -0.24 -13.90 -8.90
N ALA A 253 0.79 -13.94 -8.05
CA ALA A 253 0.80 -13.22 -6.78
C ALA A 253 0.65 -11.70 -6.97
N ASP A 254 1.36 -11.13 -7.95
CA ASP A 254 1.25 -9.71 -8.31
C ASP A 254 -0.15 -9.32 -8.76
N ARG A 255 -0.80 -10.17 -9.58
CA ARG A 255 -2.19 -9.95 -10.02
C ARG A 255 -3.16 -9.99 -8.84
N VAL A 256 -2.98 -10.95 -7.94
CA VAL A 256 -3.81 -11.05 -6.74
C VAL A 256 -3.58 -9.85 -5.84
N TRP A 257 -2.36 -9.33 -5.73
CA TRP A 257 -2.07 -8.12 -4.98
C TRP A 257 -2.77 -6.89 -5.57
N CYS A 258 -2.71 -6.70 -6.89
CA CYS A 258 -3.43 -5.63 -7.57
C CYS A 258 -4.95 -5.72 -7.32
N ALA A 259 -5.51 -6.93 -7.37
CA ALA A 259 -6.91 -7.18 -7.06
C ALA A 259 -7.25 -6.81 -5.59
N VAL A 260 -6.46 -7.28 -4.63
CA VAL A 260 -6.64 -6.98 -3.19
C VAL A 260 -6.63 -5.47 -2.95
N ARG A 261 -5.65 -4.76 -3.52
CA ARG A 261 -5.57 -3.30 -3.39
C ARG A 261 -6.78 -2.61 -3.98
N SER A 262 -7.20 -2.99 -5.18
CA SER A 262 -8.34 -2.37 -5.85
C SER A 262 -9.65 -2.58 -5.09
N VAL A 263 -9.90 -3.80 -4.62
CA VAL A 263 -11.07 -4.11 -3.78
C VAL A 263 -11.07 -3.24 -2.53
N LEU A 264 -9.95 -3.22 -1.80
CA LEU A 264 -9.84 -2.42 -0.58
C LEU A 264 -10.05 -0.94 -0.85
N LEU A 265 -9.34 -0.36 -1.83
CA LEU A 265 -9.44 1.08 -2.12
C LEU A 265 -10.87 1.46 -2.57
N SER A 266 -11.56 0.58 -3.29
CA SER A 266 -12.97 0.79 -3.66
C SER A 266 -13.89 0.75 -2.44
N ASP A 267 -13.72 -0.22 -1.53
CA ASP A 267 -14.47 -0.32 -0.27
C ASP A 267 -14.19 0.84 0.69
N LEU A 268 -13.02 1.47 0.58
CA LEU A 268 -12.67 2.71 1.29
C LEU A 268 -13.34 3.96 0.70
N GLY A 269 -14.01 3.82 -0.44
CA GLY A 269 -14.75 4.89 -1.11
C GLY A 269 -13.93 5.71 -2.09
N LEU A 270 -12.73 5.27 -2.49
CA LEU A 270 -11.95 6.01 -3.48
C LEU A 270 -12.60 5.90 -4.88
N PRO A 271 -12.63 6.99 -5.67
CA PRO A 271 -13.10 6.96 -7.05
C PRO A 271 -12.23 6.05 -7.94
N ASP A 272 -12.86 5.38 -8.91
CA ASP A 272 -12.17 4.47 -9.86
C ASP A 272 -10.94 5.11 -10.51
N LEU A 273 -11.01 6.39 -10.91
CA LEU A 273 -9.89 7.12 -11.51
C LEU A 273 -8.73 7.29 -10.53
N THR A 274 -9.01 7.53 -9.25
CA THR A 274 -7.98 7.64 -8.21
C THR A 274 -7.33 6.28 -7.97
N ILE A 275 -8.13 5.21 -7.91
CA ILE A 275 -7.62 3.83 -7.79
C ILE A 275 -6.73 3.49 -9.00
N GLU A 276 -7.16 3.85 -10.21
CA GLU A 276 -6.39 3.66 -11.44
C GLU A 276 -5.03 4.35 -11.36
N ASN A 277 -5.00 5.63 -11.02
CA ASN A 277 -3.76 6.39 -10.89
C ASN A 277 -2.84 5.78 -9.83
N ILE A 278 -3.39 5.30 -8.71
CA ILE A 278 -2.61 4.62 -7.67
C ILE A 278 -1.99 3.34 -8.23
N LEU A 279 -2.78 2.51 -8.90
CA LEU A 279 -2.31 1.23 -9.46
C LEU A 279 -1.32 1.45 -10.62
N GLU A 280 -1.50 2.44 -11.48
CA GLU A 280 -0.59 2.71 -12.60
C GLU A 280 0.83 3.13 -12.16
N THR A 281 0.98 3.62 -10.93
CA THR A 281 2.31 3.88 -10.34
C THR A 281 3.00 2.63 -9.79
N ASP A 282 2.29 1.50 -9.68
CA ASP A 282 2.83 0.23 -9.22
C ASP A 282 3.38 -0.58 -10.40
N TRP A 283 4.68 -0.91 -10.36
CA TRP A 283 5.34 -1.67 -11.41
C TRP A 283 4.75 -3.09 -11.57
N ARG A 284 4.18 -3.68 -10.51
CA ARG A 284 3.50 -4.98 -10.58
C ARG A 284 2.22 -4.88 -11.38
N PHE A 285 1.49 -3.79 -11.23
CA PHE A 285 0.29 -3.54 -12.03
C PHE A 285 0.65 -3.38 -13.50
N GLN A 286 1.71 -2.63 -13.81
CA GLN A 286 2.22 -2.48 -15.18
C GLN A 286 2.58 -3.85 -15.77
N ARG A 287 3.39 -4.63 -15.05
CA ARG A 287 3.78 -6.00 -15.44
C ARG A 287 2.58 -6.93 -15.63
N ALA A 288 1.64 -6.91 -14.70
CA ALA A 288 0.42 -7.73 -14.76
C ALA A 288 -0.48 -7.33 -15.94
N SER A 289 -0.52 -6.06 -16.30
CA SER A 289 -1.35 -5.55 -17.39
C SER A 289 -0.79 -5.86 -18.78
N GLU A 290 0.52 -6.09 -18.89
CA GLU A 290 1.20 -6.38 -20.17
C GLU A 290 1.15 -7.87 -20.56
N ALA A 291 1.10 -8.77 -19.58
CA ALA A 291 1.07 -10.21 -19.81
C ALA A 291 -0.37 -10.77 -19.75
N PRO A 292 -0.76 -11.75 -20.59
CA PRO A 292 -1.94 -12.56 -20.34
C PRO A 292 -1.72 -13.52 -19.15
N LEU A 293 -2.82 -14.01 -18.54
CA LEU A 293 -2.80 -15.02 -17.48
C LEU A 293 -2.53 -16.44 -18.04
#